data_AF-A0A699SFF8-F1
#
_entry.id   AF-A0A699SFF8-F1
#
_cell.length_a   1.000
_cell.length_b   1.000
_cell.length_c   1.000
_cell.angle_alpha   90.00
_cell.angle_beta   90.00
_cell.angle_gamma   90.00
#
_symmetry.space_group_name_H-M   'P 1'
#
loop_
_entity.id
_entity.type
_entity.pdbx_description
1 polymer ?
#
loop_
_entity_poly.entity_id
_entity_poly.type
_entity_poly.pdbx_seq_one_letter_code
_entity_poly.pdbx_strand_id
1 'polypeptide(L)'
;MLRDYYEEVGISHETSVARSPQQNGVVERRNRTLIEAARTMLIYAQAPLFLWAEAVATACFTQNRSIIRLRHGKTLYELMH
;
A
#
# COMPACT_ATOMS: atom_id res chain seq x y z
N MET A 1 8.17 24.25 1.15
CA MET A 1 7.44 23.28 2.00
C MET A 1 6.68 22.32 1.10
N LEU A 2 6.27 21.13 1.57
CA LEU A 2 5.53 20.13 0.76
C LEU A 2 4.33 20.71 -0.02
N ARG A 3 3.67 21.73 0.54
CA ARG A 3 2.57 22.44 -0.12
C ARG A 3 2.98 23.11 -1.43
N ASP A 4 4.13 23.76 -1.46
CA ASP A 4 4.64 24.45 -2.66
C ASP A 4 4.95 23.44 -3.77
N TYR A 5 5.50 22.28 -3.40
CA TYR A 5 5.71 21.17 -4.32
C TYR A 5 4.40 20.62 -4.87
N TYR A 6 3.39 20.41 -4.01
CA TYR A 6 2.08 19.94 -4.45
C TYR A 6 1.41 20.91 -5.42
N GLU A 7 1.50 22.22 -5.18
CA GLU A 7 1.01 23.24 -6.11
C GLU A 7 1.78 23.21 -7.44
N GLU A 8 3.11 23.07 -7.41
CA GLU A 8 3.96 22.96 -8.60
C GLU A 8 3.60 21.75 -9.49
N VAL A 9 3.35 20.58 -8.87
CA VAL A 9 2.99 19.36 -9.61
C VAL A 9 1.47 19.18 -9.81
N GLY A 10 0.65 20.15 -9.42
CA GLY A 10 -0.80 20.13 -9.60
C GLY A 10 -1.55 19.11 -8.73
N ILE A 11 -1.00 18.75 -7.56
CA ILE A 11 -1.63 17.85 -6.58
C ILE A 11 -2.46 18.66 -5.58
N SER A 12 -3.76 18.38 -5.49
CA SER A 12 -4.62 18.89 -4.42
C SER A 12 -4.35 18.16 -3.11
N HIS A 13 -3.94 18.88 -2.07
CA HIS A 13 -3.68 18.31 -0.75
C HIS A 13 -4.85 18.55 0.21
N GLU A 14 -5.53 17.47 0.59
CA GLU A 14 -6.63 17.48 1.56
C GLU A 14 -6.22 16.73 2.84
N THR A 15 -6.57 17.27 4.00
CA THR A 15 -6.27 16.66 5.31
C THR A 15 -7.52 16.13 5.97
N SER A 16 -7.43 14.95 6.57
CA SER A 16 -8.47 14.41 7.46
C SER A 16 -8.65 15.31 8.70
N VAL A 17 -9.82 15.20 9.34
CA VAL A 17 -10.10 15.88 10.61
C VAL A 17 -9.09 15.43 11.66
N ALA A 18 -8.68 16.37 12.52
CA ALA A 18 -7.75 16.06 13.59
C ALA A 18 -8.35 15.02 14.54
N ARG A 19 -7.53 14.03 14.95
CA ARG A 19 -7.91 12.97 15.91
C ARG A 19 -9.01 12.02 15.42
N SER A 20 -9.27 11.92 14.11
CA SER A 20 -10.19 10.94 13.53
C SER A 20 -9.47 9.91 12.63
N PRO A 21 -8.67 9.00 13.20
CA PRO A 21 -7.94 7.98 12.43
C PRO A 21 -8.87 7.08 11.60
N GLN A 22 -10.14 6.94 12.02
CA GLN A 22 -11.15 6.16 11.30
C GLN A 22 -11.36 6.65 9.86
N GLN A 23 -11.15 7.94 9.60
CA GLN A 23 -11.24 8.51 8.24
C GLN A 23 -10.17 7.93 7.30
N ASN A 24 -9.01 7.53 7.83
CA ASN A 24 -7.93 6.91 7.07
C ASN A 24 -7.95 5.38 7.14
N GLY A 25 -9.00 4.79 7.72
CA GLY A 25 -9.03 3.36 8.06
C GLY A 25 -8.85 2.42 6.87
N VAL A 26 -9.20 2.83 5.65
CA VAL A 26 -8.94 2.04 4.44
C VAL A 26 -7.44 1.92 4.15
N VAL A 27 -6.72 3.06 4.19
CA VAL A 27 -5.28 3.12 3.97
C VAL A 27 -4.54 2.42 5.11
N GLU A 28 -4.94 2.64 6.35
CA GLU A 28 -4.34 1.99 7.52
C GLU A 28 -4.44 0.46 7.45
N ARG A 29 -5.62 -0.08 7.12
CA ARG A 29 -5.80 -1.54 6.96
C ARG A 29 -4.94 -2.09 5.83
N ARG A 30 -4.86 -1.38 4.71
CA ARG A 30 -4.04 -1.79 3.56
C ARG A 30 -2.55 -1.81 3.90
N ASN A 31 -2.05 -0.76 4.58
CA ASN A 31 -0.67 -0.71 5.01
C ASN A 31 -0.34 -1.83 6.00
N ARG A 32 -1.24 -2.12 6.96
CA ARG A 32 -1.03 -3.24 7.89
C ARG A 32 -0.91 -4.57 7.14
N THR A 33 -1.82 -4.89 6.22
CA THR A 33 -1.78 -6.13 5.44
C THR A 33 -0.54 -6.23 4.56
N LEU A 34 -0.06 -5.13 3.98
CA LEU A 34 1.18 -5.11 3.19
C LEU A 34 2.40 -5.46 4.04
N ILE A 35 2.53 -4.82 5.21
CA ILE A 35 3.65 -5.03 6.14
C ILE A 35 3.62 -6.44 6.73
N GLU A 36 2.44 -6.95 7.08
CA GLU A 36 2.26 -8.33 7.55
C GLU A 36 2.69 -9.33 6.47
N ALA A 37 2.26 -9.14 5.21
CA ALA A 37 2.67 -10.01 4.11
C ALA A 37 4.19 -10.01 3.88
N ALA A 38 4.84 -8.84 3.90
CA ALA A 38 6.29 -8.74 3.78
C ALA A 38 7.03 -9.45 4.92
N ARG A 39 6.55 -9.28 6.17
CA ARG A 39 7.10 -10.00 7.34
C ARG A 39 6.94 -11.50 7.20
N THR A 40 5.76 -11.98 6.80
CA THR A 40 5.51 -13.40 6.57
C THR A 40 6.44 -13.98 5.50
N MET A 41 6.66 -13.26 4.39
CA MET A 41 7.59 -13.68 3.35
C MET A 41 9.03 -13.83 3.89
N LEU A 42 9.54 -12.85 4.64
CA LEU A 42 10.89 -12.90 5.19
C LEU A 42 11.05 -14.04 6.20
N ILE A 43 10.09 -14.20 7.11
CA ILE A 43 10.12 -15.27 8.13
C ILE A 43 10.08 -16.65 7.45
N TYR A 44 9.17 -16.82 6.49
CA TYR A 44 9.01 -18.09 5.77
C TYR A 44 10.27 -18.46 4.98
N ALA A 45 10.89 -17.49 4.30
CA ALA A 45 12.11 -17.71 3.54
C ALA A 45 13.38 -17.76 4.41
N GLN A 46 13.29 -17.53 5.72
CA GLN A 46 14.44 -17.29 6.60
C GLN A 46 15.41 -16.25 6.03
N ALA A 47 14.84 -15.24 5.36
CA ALA A 47 15.60 -14.24 4.63
C ALA A 47 16.17 -13.16 5.58
N PRO A 48 17.36 -12.63 5.30
CA PRO A 48 17.95 -11.57 6.10
C PRO A 48 17.16 -10.26 6.00
N LEU A 49 17.16 -9.48 7.08
CA LEU A 49 16.39 -8.23 7.19
C LEU A 49 16.79 -7.16 6.16
N PHE A 50 18.02 -7.21 5.62
CA PHE A 50 18.41 -6.26 4.58
C PHE A 50 17.54 -6.38 3.31
N LEU A 51 16.90 -7.54 3.09
CA LEU A 51 15.95 -7.76 2.00
C LEU A 51 14.54 -7.21 2.29
N TRP A 52 14.38 -6.37 3.31
CA TRP A 52 13.08 -5.79 3.69
C TRP A 52 12.43 -5.03 2.54
N ALA A 53 13.21 -4.23 1.79
CA ALA A 53 12.67 -3.46 0.67
C ALA A 53 12.13 -4.38 -0.43
N GLU A 54 12.87 -5.43 -0.77
CA GLU A 54 12.51 -6.44 -1.76
C GLU A 54 11.28 -7.24 -1.32
N ALA A 55 11.18 -7.61 -0.04
CA ALA A 55 10.02 -8.28 0.51
C ALA A 55 8.77 -7.40 0.44
N VAL A 56 8.87 -6.11 0.77
CA VAL A 56 7.75 -5.16 0.66
C VAL A 56 7.35 -4.95 -0.80
N ALA A 57 8.30 -4.80 -1.72
CA ALA A 57 8.04 -4.67 -3.14
C ALA A 57 7.33 -5.92 -3.70
N THR A 58 7.78 -7.11 -3.30
CA THR A 58 7.20 -8.39 -3.71
C THR A 58 5.78 -8.58 -3.16
N ALA A 59 5.57 -8.22 -1.89
CA ALA A 59 4.24 -8.23 -1.29
C ALA A 59 3.28 -7.28 -2.00
N CYS A 60 3.73 -6.06 -2.32
CA CYS A 60 2.95 -5.06 -3.06
C CYS A 60 2.58 -5.57 -4.47
N PHE A 61 3.56 -6.11 -5.20
CA PHE A 61 3.36 -6.67 -6.53
C PHE A 61 2.32 -7.80 -6.52
N THR A 62 2.51 -8.77 -5.62
CA THR A 62 1.61 -9.92 -5.49
C THR A 62 0.18 -9.48 -5.15
N GLN A 63 0.03 -8.57 -4.18
CA GLN A 63 -1.30 -8.08 -3.79
C GLN A 63 -2.01 -7.33 -4.92
N ASN A 64 -1.29 -6.52 -5.68
CA ASN A 64 -1.89 -5.69 -6.73
C ASN A 64 -2.23 -6.49 -8.01
N ARG A 65 -1.45 -7.53 -8.32
CA ARG A 65 -1.58 -8.28 -9.58
C ARG A 65 -2.13 -9.70 -9.47
N SER A 66 -2.17 -10.30 -8.28
CA SER A 66 -2.63 -11.69 -8.12
C SER A 66 -3.98 -11.80 -7.40
N ILE A 67 -4.33 -10.81 -6.57
CA ILE A 67 -5.59 -10.85 -5.82
C ILE A 67 -6.73 -10.31 -6.68
N ILE A 68 -7.66 -11.18 -7.02
CA ILE A 68 -8.88 -10.83 -7.75
C ILE A 68 -9.90 -10.22 -6.78
N ARG A 69 -10.35 -9.00 -7.07
CA ARG A 69 -11.52 -8.40 -6.43
C ARG A 69 -12.77 -9.11 -6.93
N LEU A 70 -13.34 -9.99 -6.11
CA LEU A 70 -14.52 -10.79 -6.45
C LEU A 70 -15.66 -9.96 -7.07
N ARG A 71 -15.91 -8.75 -6.56
CA ARG A 71 -16.94 -7.84 -7.10
C ARG A 71 -16.76 -7.50 -8.59
N HIS A 72 -15.52 -7.46 -9.07
CA HIS A 72 -15.21 -7.00 -10.43
C HIS A 72 -14.59 -8.09 -11.32
N GLY A 73 -14.26 -9.26 -10.76
CA GLY A 73 -13.58 -10.33 -11.49
C GLY A 73 -12.19 -9.94 -12.02
N LYS A 74 -11.62 -8.84 -11.52
CA LYS A 74 -10.36 -8.25 -11.97
C LYS A 74 -9.40 -8.03 -10.79
N THR A 75 -8.12 -7.98 -11.09
CA THR A 75 -7.06 -7.58 -10.16
C THR A 75 -7.09 -6.06 -9.93
N LEU A 76 -6.43 -5.56 -8.88
CA LEU A 76 -6.36 -4.11 -8.63
C LEU A 76 -5.65 -3.37 -9.78
N TYR A 77 -4.62 -3.99 -10.34
CA TYR A 77 -3.88 -3.43 -11.47
C TYR A 77 -4.77 -3.22 -12.71
N GLU A 78 -5.60 -4.22 -13.05
CA GLU A 78 -6.56 -4.17 -14.17
C GLU A 78 -7.78 -3.27 -13.92
N LEU A 79 -7.98 -2.79 -12.70
CA LEU A 79 -9.01 -1.80 -12.40
C LEU A 79 -8.52 -0.37 -12.58
N MET A 80 -7.20 -0.17 -12.54
CA MET A 80 -6.57 1.14 -12.73
C MET A 80 -6.20 1.43 -14.18
N HIS A 81 -6.12 0.40 -15.02
CA HIS A 81 -5.86 0.49 -16.46
C HIS A 81 -7.13 0.14 -17.24
#